data_AF-A0A942G6C0-F1
#
_entry.id   AF-A0A942G6C0-F1
#
_cell.length_a   1.000
_cell.length_b   1.000
_cell.length_c   1.000
_cell.angle_alpha   90.00
_cell.angle_beta   90.00
_cell.angle_gamma   90.00
#
_symmetry.space_group_name_H-M   'P 1'
#
loop_
_entity.id
_entity.type
_entity.pdbx_description
1 polymer ?
#
loop_
_entity_poly.entity_id
_entity_poly.type
_entity_poly.pdbx_seq_one_letter_code
_entity_poly.pdbx_strand_id
1 'polypeptide(L)'
;TGSVETARTAAMTTMVLFQAVHVGNSRRERSSAFSTPPWTNRFLLVSVAVALGIHAAALHLPVTQWVLRVQPLPLRVWLVAGATSLSVLVVVEIHKAIVARGARGSSPESGSSRNRAA
;
A
#
# COMPACT_ATOMS: atom_id res chain seq x y z
N THR A 1 -25.67 -13.37 6.46
CA THR A 1 -26.35 -12.92 5.22
C THR A 1 -25.87 -11.51 4.90
N GLY A 2 -24.86 -11.35 4.05
CA GLY A 2 -24.42 -10.03 3.58
C GLY A 2 -25.17 -9.67 2.31
N SER A 3 -25.77 -8.48 2.22
CA SER A 3 -26.41 -8.02 0.99
C SER A 3 -25.36 -7.75 -0.11
N VAL A 4 -25.79 -7.77 -1.37
CA VAL A 4 -24.90 -7.49 -2.52
C VAL A 4 -24.32 -6.07 -2.43
N GLU A 5 -25.06 -5.09 -1.90
CA GLU A 5 -24.53 -3.74 -1.68
C GLU A 5 -23.42 -3.71 -0.62
N THR A 6 -23.58 -4.51 0.43
CA THR A 6 -22.58 -4.63 1.50
C THR A 6 -21.28 -5.21 0.94
N ALA A 7 -21.36 -6.26 0.13
CA ALA A 7 -20.20 -6.87 -0.51
C ALA A 7 -19.51 -5.92 -1.50
N ARG A 8 -20.29 -5.19 -2.31
CA ARG A 8 -19.76 -4.18 -3.23
C ARG A 8 -19.02 -3.07 -2.49
N THR A 9 -19.61 -2.57 -1.41
CA THR A 9 -18.98 -1.50 -0.64
C THR A 9 -17.73 -2.00 0.08
N ALA A 10 -17.76 -3.22 0.65
CA ALA A 10 -16.59 -3.83 1.26
C ALA A 10 -15.45 -4.04 0.24
N ALA A 11 -15.76 -4.48 -0.98
CA ALA A 11 -14.77 -4.62 -2.05
C ALA A 11 -14.16 -3.26 -2.42
N MET A 12 -14.99 -2.23 -2.61
CA MET A 12 -14.54 -0.88 -2.92
C MET A 12 -13.65 -0.31 -1.79
N THR A 13 -14.08 -0.41 -0.54
CA THR A 13 -13.31 0.04 0.63
C THR A 13 -11.98 -0.69 0.73
N THR A 14 -11.97 -2.01 0.51
CA THR A 14 -10.71 -2.80 0.52
C THR A 14 -9.76 -2.35 -0.58
N MET A 15 -10.27 -2.07 -1.77
CA MET A 15 -9.47 -1.57 -2.89
C MET A 15 -8.89 -0.17 -2.60
N VAL A 16 -9.65 0.74 -1.99
CA VAL A 16 -9.16 2.06 -1.59
C VAL A 16 -8.06 1.95 -0.54
N LEU A 17 -8.24 1.09 0.46
CA LEU A 17 -7.22 0.81 1.47
C LEU A 17 -5.96 0.18 0.86
N PHE A 18 -6.13 -0.71 -0.11
CA PHE A 18 -5.01 -1.28 -0.88
C PHE A 18 -4.23 -0.18 -1.62
N GLN A 19 -4.91 0.76 -2.27
CA GLN A 19 -4.25 1.87 -2.95
C GLN A 19 -3.51 2.79 -1.97
N ALA A 20 -4.07 3.04 -0.78
CA ALA A 20 -3.40 3.80 0.27
C ALA A 20 -2.06 3.16 0.69
N VAL A 21 -2.05 1.83 0.87
CA VAL A 21 -0.83 1.06 1.16
C VAL A 21 0.13 1.07 -0.02
N HIS A 22 -0.38 0.91 -1.24
CA HIS A 22 0.42 0.90 -2.46
C HIS A 22 1.16 2.23 -2.69
N VAL A 23 0.48 3.37 -2.52
CA VAL A 23 1.10 4.71 -2.58
C VAL A 23 2.25 4.85 -1.59
N GLY A 24 2.10 4.29 -0.39
CA GLY A 24 3.17 4.19 0.60
C GLY A 24 4.38 3.44 0.03
N ASN A 25 4.15 2.24 -0.53
CA ASN A 25 5.20 1.38 -1.09
C ASN A 25 5.87 1.96 -2.34
N SER A 26 5.13 2.54 -3.29
CA SER A 26 5.69 3.16 -4.50
C SER A 26 6.63 4.32 -4.16
N ARG A 27 6.37 5.08 -3.09
CA ARG A 27 7.31 6.13 -2.66
C ARG A 27 8.56 5.56 -1.99
N ARG A 28 8.48 4.37 -1.39
CA ARG A 28 9.60 3.63 -0.81
C ARG A 28 10.44 2.90 -1.87
N GLU A 29 10.12 3.02 -3.16
CA GLU A 29 10.85 2.34 -4.23
C GLU A 29 12.35 2.69 -4.27
N ARG A 30 12.74 3.90 -3.83
CA ARG A 30 14.16 4.32 -3.75
C ARG A 30 14.85 4.12 -2.38
N SER A 31 14.15 3.69 -1.33
CA SER A 31 14.75 3.46 0.00
C SER A 31 13.99 2.40 0.80
N SER A 32 14.70 1.46 1.45
CA SER A 32 14.11 0.33 2.20
C SER A 32 13.06 0.81 3.22
N ALA A 33 11.84 0.23 3.24
CA ALA A 33 10.76 0.76 4.08
C ALA A 33 10.98 0.53 5.58
N PHE A 34 11.91 -0.34 5.95
CA PHE A 34 12.38 -0.54 7.32
C PHE A 34 13.35 0.54 7.82
N SER A 35 13.95 1.34 6.93
CA SER A 35 14.99 2.30 7.33
C SER A 35 14.46 3.71 7.55
N THR A 36 13.23 4.00 7.11
CA THR A 36 12.66 5.34 7.23
C THR A 36 11.27 5.23 7.85
N PRO A 37 10.98 5.87 8.99
CA PRO A 37 9.66 5.78 9.60
C PRO A 37 8.58 6.36 8.65
N PRO A 38 7.37 5.79 8.59
CA PRO A 38 6.28 6.25 7.73
C PRO A 38 5.87 7.70 8.01
N TRP A 39 6.20 8.21 9.20
CA TRP A 39 5.96 9.60 9.61
C TRP A 39 6.90 10.65 9.00
N THR A 40 7.98 10.24 8.33
CA THR A 40 8.95 11.20 7.75
C THR A 40 8.33 12.07 6.65
N ASN A 41 7.25 11.60 6.01
CA ASN A 41 6.50 12.41 5.06
C ASN A 41 5.05 12.63 5.50
N ARG A 42 4.89 13.68 6.33
CA ARG A 42 3.59 14.22 6.71
C ARG A 42 2.67 14.51 5.53
N PHE A 43 3.19 14.90 4.36
CA PHE A 43 2.35 15.20 3.20
C PHE A 43 1.65 13.94 2.66
N LEU A 44 2.34 12.80 2.59
CA LEU A 44 1.72 11.55 2.14
C LEU A 44 0.69 11.05 3.15
N LEU A 45 0.99 11.16 4.44
CA LEU A 45 0.07 10.76 5.50
C LEU A 45 -1.20 11.63 5.48
N VAL A 46 -1.06 12.95 5.31
CA VAL A 46 -2.18 13.88 5.16
C VAL A 46 -2.97 13.57 3.89
N SER A 47 -2.34 13.36 2.73
CA SER A 47 -3.05 13.05 1.49
C SER A 47 -3.84 11.74 1.58
N VAL A 48 -3.27 10.70 2.19
CA VAL A 48 -3.98 9.42 2.43
C VAL A 48 -5.14 9.62 3.41
N ALA A 49 -4.93 10.37 4.50
CA ALA A 49 -5.99 10.68 5.46
C ALA A 49 -7.13 11.47 4.82
N VAL A 50 -6.83 12.48 4.00
CA VAL A 50 -7.81 13.26 3.24
C VAL A 50 -8.56 12.36 2.25
N ALA A 51 -7.86 11.51 1.50
CA ALA A 51 -8.50 10.57 0.57
C ALA A 51 -9.44 9.58 1.29
N LEU A 52 -9.03 9.04 2.45
CA LEU A 52 -9.88 8.18 3.27
C LEU A 52 -11.07 8.93 3.85
N GLY A 53 -10.88 10.18 4.27
CA GLY A 53 -11.96 11.05 4.74
C GLY A 53 -12.99 11.33 3.64
N ILE A 54 -12.54 11.65 2.43
CA ILE A 54 -13.40 11.82 1.26
C ILE A 54 -14.13 10.51 0.93
N HIS A 55 -13.45 9.37 0.98
CA HIS A 55 -14.09 8.07 0.75
C HIS A 55 -15.17 7.77 1.80
N ALA A 56 -14.90 8.01 3.09
CA ALA A 56 -15.87 7.84 4.15
C ALA A 56 -17.08 8.77 3.98
N ALA A 57 -16.85 10.04 3.62
CA ALA A 57 -17.91 10.99 3.30
C ALA A 57 -18.74 10.54 2.08
N ALA A 58 -18.10 9.99 1.05
CA ALA A 58 -18.77 9.43 -0.13
C ALA A 58 -19.67 8.24 0.21
N LEU A 59 -19.43 7.51 1.30
CA LEU A 59 -20.34 6.43 1.74
C LEU A 59 -21.62 6.95 2.41
N HIS A 60 -21.65 8.22 2.79
CA HIS A 60 -22.80 8.85 3.45
C HIS A 60 -23.55 9.83 2.56
N LEU A 61 -23.00 10.17 1.39
CA LEU A 61 -23.66 11.03 0.41
C LEU A 61 -24.72 10.24 -0.38
N PRO A 62 -25.97 10.75 -0.49
CA PRO A 62 -27.05 10.04 -1.17
C PRO A 62 -26.80 9.87 -2.67
N VAL A 63 -26.08 10.82 -3.30
CA VAL A 63 -25.73 10.78 -4.73
C VAL A 63 -24.84 9.56 -5.04
N THR A 64 -23.81 9.35 -4.25
CA THR A 64 -22.87 8.21 -4.42
C THR A 64 -23.51 6.90 -4.01
N GLN A 65 -24.37 6.88 -2.99
CA GLN A 65 -25.18 5.70 -2.67
C GLN A 65 -26.09 5.29 -3.83
N TRP A 66 -26.68 6.25 -4.55
CA TRP A 66 -27.53 5.96 -5.70
C TRP A 66 -26.74 5.48 -6.92
N VAL A 67 -25.63 6.15 -7.26
CA VAL A 67 -24.80 5.82 -8.43
C VAL A 67 -24.01 4.53 -8.24
N LEU A 68 -23.31 4.39 -7.10
CA LEU A 68 -22.41 3.27 -6.85
C LEU A 68 -23.12 2.09 -6.16
N ARG A 69 -24.35 2.28 -5.67
CA ARG A 69 -25.10 1.34 -4.82
C ARG A 69 -24.26 0.88 -3.62
N VAL A 70 -23.71 1.88 -2.92
CA VAL A 70 -22.92 1.68 -1.70
C VAL A 70 -23.78 1.96 -0.46
N GLN A 71 -23.41 1.34 0.66
CA GLN A 71 -24.09 1.50 1.95
C GLN A 71 -23.07 1.78 3.06
N PRO A 72 -23.47 2.47 4.14
CA PRO A 72 -22.59 2.68 5.29
C PRO A 72 -22.09 1.33 5.85
N LEU A 73 -20.78 1.20 5.98
CA LEU A 73 -20.17 -0.03 6.51
C LEU A 73 -20.03 0.02 8.03
N PRO A 74 -20.34 -1.07 8.74
CA PRO A 74 -20.07 -1.16 10.16
C PRO A 74 -18.55 -1.14 10.41
N LEU A 75 -18.13 -0.56 11.53
CA LEU A 75 -16.72 -0.38 11.89
C LEU A 75 -15.93 -1.69 11.88
N ARG A 76 -16.57 -2.83 12.15
CA ARG A 76 -15.96 -4.16 12.06
C ARG A 76 -15.40 -4.46 10.66
N VAL A 77 -16.13 -4.11 9.61
CA VAL A 77 -15.69 -4.37 8.22
C VAL A 77 -14.52 -3.45 7.86
N TRP A 78 -14.53 -2.21 8.35
CA TRP A 78 -13.39 -1.30 8.21
C TRP A 78 -12.12 -1.84 8.86
N LEU A 79 -12.23 -2.41 10.08
CA LEU A 79 -11.09 -3.01 10.76
C LEU A 79 -10.55 -4.23 10.01
N VAL A 80 -11.43 -5.11 9.53
CA VAL A 80 -11.03 -6.28 8.73
C VAL A 80 -10.37 -5.85 7.43
N ALA A 81 -10.97 -4.91 6.68
CA ALA A 81 -10.40 -4.40 5.44
C ALA A 81 -9.06 -3.69 5.67
N GLY A 82 -8.95 -2.94 6.78
CA GLY A 82 -7.70 -2.33 7.22
C GLY A 82 -6.62 -3.37 7.50
N ALA A 83 -6.95 -4.41 8.28
CA ALA A 83 -6.03 -5.52 8.56
C ALA A 83 -5.61 -6.27 7.28
N THR A 84 -6.55 -6.53 6.37
CA THR A 84 -6.27 -7.14 5.06
C THR A 84 -5.38 -6.25 4.19
N SER A 85 -5.57 -4.94 4.19
CA SER A 85 -4.70 -4.03 3.42
C SER A 85 -3.27 -4.00 3.99
N LEU A 86 -3.12 -4.11 5.31
CA LEU A 86 -1.82 -4.11 5.97
C LEU A 86 -1.01 -5.39 5.68
N SER A 87 -1.67 -6.53 5.45
CA SER A 87 -0.96 -7.78 5.10
C SER A 87 -0.20 -7.66 3.78
N VAL A 88 -0.72 -6.86 2.83
CA VAL A 88 -0.06 -6.59 1.55
C VAL A 88 1.25 -5.82 1.74
N LEU A 89 1.31 -4.91 2.71
CA LEU A 89 2.55 -4.19 3.05
C LEU A 89 3.64 -5.20 3.45
N VAL A 90 3.30 -6.20 4.24
CA VAL A 90 4.22 -7.28 4.64
C VAL A 90 4.70 -8.07 3.42
N VAL A 91 3.78 -8.44 2.52
CA VAL A 91 4.12 -9.21 1.30
C VAL A 91 5.08 -8.43 0.39
N VAL A 92 4.83 -7.13 0.17
CA VAL A 92 5.69 -6.28 -0.68
C VAL A 92 7.08 -6.10 -0.07
N GLU A 93 7.18 -5.93 1.25
CA GLU A 93 8.47 -5.83 1.93
C GLU A 93 9.26 -7.14 1.85
N ILE A 94 8.60 -8.29 1.99
CA ILE A 94 9.24 -9.61 1.78
C ILE A 94 9.77 -9.72 0.35
N HIS A 95 8.97 -9.34 -0.65
CA HIS A 95 9.41 -9.36 -2.05
C HIS A 95 10.65 -8.49 -2.28
N LYS A 96 10.63 -7.26 -1.76
CA LYS A 96 11.78 -6.34 -1.82
C LYS A 96 13.02 -6.91 -1.12
N ALA A 97 12.85 -7.57 0.03
CA ALA A 97 13.95 -8.20 0.76
C ALA A 97 14.58 -9.36 -0.03
N ILE A 98 13.77 -10.16 -0.73
CA ILE A 98 14.24 -11.25 -1.60
C ILE A 98 15.03 -10.69 -2.79
N VAL A 99 14.47 -9.70 -3.50
CA VAL A 99 15.13 -9.06 -4.66
C VAL A 99 16.44 -8.38 -4.25
N ALA A 100 16.45 -7.65 -3.13
CA ALA A 100 17.64 -6.97 -2.61
C ALA A 100 18.74 -7.95 -2.13
N ARG A 101 18.40 -9.22 -1.84
CA ARG A 101 19.39 -10.27 -1.55
C ARG A 101 19.96 -10.85 -2.83
N GLY A 102 19.16 -11.02 -3.89
CA GLY A 102 19.63 -11.50 -5.20
C GLY A 102 20.59 -10.53 -5.91
N ALA A 103 20.34 -9.21 -5.82
CA ALA A 103 21.20 -8.20 -6.45
C ALA A 103 22.59 -8.05 -5.78
N ARG A 104 22.77 -8.51 -4.54
CA ARG A 104 24.07 -8.51 -3.85
C ARG A 104 24.95 -9.73 -4.18
N GLY A 105 24.38 -10.77 -4.80
CA GLY A 105 25.12 -11.94 -5.27
C GLY A 105 25.76 -11.78 -6.65
N SER A 106 25.44 -10.69 -7.37
CA SER A 106 25.99 -10.36 -8.68
C SER A 106 26.91 -9.14 -8.57
N SER A 107 28.00 -9.29 -7.84
CA SER A 107 29.22 -8.52 -8.13
C SER A 107 30.08 -9.40 -9.04
N PRO A 108 30.03 -9.25 -10.38
CA PRO A 108 31.05 -9.84 -11.22
C PRO A 108 32.34 -9.07 -10.97
N GLU A 109 33.28 -9.77 -10.38
CA GLU A 109 34.70 -9.71 -10.66
C GLU A 109 35.35 -8.31 -10.67
N SER A 110 36.07 -8.06 -9.58
CA SER A 110 37.34 -7.34 -9.54
C SER A 110 38.34 -7.96 -10.55
N GLY A 111 38.11 -7.75 -11.84
CA GLY A 111 38.99 -8.09 -12.94
C GLY A 111 39.64 -6.84 -13.53
N SER A 112 40.37 -6.07 -12.72
CA SER A 112 41.20 -4.97 -13.23
C SER A 112 42.52 -4.83 -12.46
N SER A 113 43.19 -5.96 -12.25
CA SER A 113 44.65 -5.98 -12.17
C SER A 113 45.19 -5.85 -13.59
N ARG A 114 45.14 -4.62 -14.12
CA ARG A 114 46.11 -4.11 -15.10
C ARG A 114 47.46 -4.73 -14.76
N ASN A 115 48.03 -5.55 -15.66
CA ASN A 115 48.96 -5.04 -16.67
C ASN A 115 49.77 -3.84 -16.16
N ARG A 116 50.57 -4.08 -15.12
CA ARG A 116 51.67 -3.23 -14.64
C ARG A 116 52.68 -4.18 -13.99
N ALA A 117 53.85 -4.26 -14.59
CA ALA A 117 55.02 -5.08 -14.22
C ALA A 117 55.06 -6.51 -14.78
N ALA A 118 55.64 -6.65 -15.98
CA ALA A 118 56.92 -7.34 -16.19
C ALA A 118 57.25 -7.35 -17.69
#